data_AF-A0A8T5F777-F1
#
_entry.id   AF-A0A8T5F777-F1
#
_cell.length_a   1.000
_cell.length_b   1.000
_cell.length_c   1.000
_cell.angle_alpha   90.00
_cell.angle_beta   90.00
_cell.angle_gamma   90.00
#
_symmetry.space_group_name_H-M   'P 1'
#
loop_
_entity.id
_entity.type
_entity.pdbx_description
1 polymer ?
#
loop_
_entity_poly.entity_id
_entity_poly.type
_entity_poly.pdbx_seq_one_letter_code
_entity_poly.pdbx_strand_id
1 'polypeptide(L)'
;DIAKNQKEFVFYCSDFNLQNLIDVKPNPGSSYIRSLTEPFDLEMELKEEQIKNWFERFGIIGKDREWNQVHVSGHGDGTQIKHVIDGAKAKKLIPIHTQHDEYHKKWHPNVTSVNQHGVYQL
;
A
#
# COMPACT_ATOMS: atom_id res chain seq x y z
N ASP A 1 -18.11 -13.40 -25.14
CA ASP A 1 -16.80 -14.08 -25.13
C ASP A 1 -15.80 -13.09 -24.53
N ILE A 2 -15.23 -13.39 -23.36
CA ILE A 2 -14.39 -12.45 -22.60
C ILE A 2 -13.12 -12.10 -23.37
N ALA A 3 -12.52 -13.09 -24.06
CA ALA A 3 -11.27 -12.89 -24.79
C ALA A 3 -11.42 -11.90 -25.96
N LYS A 4 -12.60 -11.84 -26.59
CA LYS A 4 -12.89 -10.92 -27.71
C LYS A 4 -13.28 -9.52 -27.27
N ASN A 5 -13.79 -9.37 -26.05
CA ASN A 5 -14.38 -8.13 -25.53
C ASN A 5 -13.63 -7.56 -24.32
N GLN A 6 -12.32 -7.80 -24.18
CA GLN A 6 -11.54 -7.46 -22.98
C GLN A 6 -11.69 -5.99 -22.52
N LYS A 7 -11.91 -5.04 -23.45
CA LYS A 7 -12.12 -3.61 -23.13
C LYS A 7 -13.37 -3.32 -22.28
N GLU A 8 -14.30 -4.27 -22.18
CA GLU A 8 -15.56 -4.15 -21.43
C GLU A 8 -15.44 -4.69 -19.99
N PHE A 9 -14.27 -5.20 -19.60
CA PHE A 9 -14.06 -5.87 -18.33
C PHE A 9 -12.88 -5.29 -17.54
N VAL A 10 -12.95 -5.46 -16.22
CA VAL A 10 -11.83 -5.25 -15.32
C VAL A 10 -11.38 -6.61 -14.81
N PHE A 11 -10.09 -6.88 -14.90
CA PHE A 11 -9.49 -8.09 -14.35
C PHE A 11 -8.75 -7.76 -13.06
N TYR A 12 -9.17 -8.39 -11.96
CA TYR A 12 -8.45 -8.30 -10.70
C TYR A 12 -7.25 -9.24 -10.72
N CYS A 13 -6.05 -8.67 -10.66
CA CYS A 13 -4.79 -9.39 -10.65
C CYS A 13 -3.95 -8.90 -9.47
N SER A 14 -3.85 -9.70 -8.42
CA SER A 14 -2.91 -9.47 -7.32
C SER A 14 -1.51 -9.94 -7.71
N ASP A 15 -0.50 -9.51 -6.96
CA ASP A 15 0.90 -9.94 -7.14
C ASP A 15 1.07 -11.48 -7.12
N PHE A 16 0.25 -12.18 -6.33
CA PHE A 16 0.23 -13.66 -6.26
C PHE A 16 -0.40 -14.37 -7.47
N ASN A 17 -1.04 -13.61 -8.36
CA ASN A 17 -1.84 -14.09 -9.48
C ASN A 17 -1.27 -13.65 -10.84
N LEU A 18 -0.04 -13.16 -10.89
CA LEU A 18 0.60 -12.71 -12.14
C LEU A 18 0.68 -13.81 -13.20
N GLN A 19 0.79 -15.07 -12.79
CA GLN A 19 0.77 -16.22 -13.69
C GLN A 19 -0.53 -16.34 -14.50
N ASN A 20 -1.65 -15.79 -14.00
CA ASN A 20 -2.92 -15.82 -14.73
C ASN A 20 -2.86 -15.01 -16.02
N LEU A 21 -1.88 -14.11 -16.18
CA LEU A 21 -1.65 -13.37 -17.42
C LEU A 21 -1.32 -14.31 -18.61
N ILE A 22 -0.77 -15.50 -18.33
CA ILE A 22 -0.47 -16.53 -19.35
C ILE A 22 -1.75 -16.98 -20.05
N ASP A 23 -2.84 -17.12 -19.30
CA ASP A 23 -4.14 -17.56 -19.81
C ASP A 23 -4.99 -16.39 -20.28
N VAL A 24 -5.01 -15.29 -19.51
CA VAL A 24 -5.80 -14.09 -19.82
C VAL A 24 -5.35 -13.43 -21.12
N LYS A 25 -4.03 -13.41 -21.39
CA LYS A 25 -3.41 -12.81 -22.59
C LYS A 25 -4.00 -11.42 -22.90
N PRO A 26 -3.76 -10.43 -22.02
CA PRO A 26 -4.32 -9.10 -22.20
C PRO A 26 -3.86 -8.50 -23.54
N ASN A 27 -4.75 -7.76 -24.19
CA ASN A 27 -4.41 -7.06 -25.41
C ASN A 27 -3.28 -6.02 -25.16
N PRO A 28 -2.30 -5.88 -26.06
CA PRO A 28 -1.26 -4.85 -25.93
C PRO A 28 -1.85 -3.46 -25.71
N GLY A 29 -1.24 -2.69 -24.80
CA GLY A 29 -1.72 -1.35 -24.45
C GLY A 29 -2.87 -1.32 -23.43
N SER A 30 -3.31 -2.47 -22.92
CA SER A 30 -4.24 -2.55 -21.78
C SER A 30 -3.81 -1.64 -20.62
N SER A 31 -4.77 -1.16 -19.84
CA SER A 31 -4.49 -0.29 -18.70
C SER A 31 -4.28 -1.13 -17.44
N TYR A 32 -3.28 -0.74 -16.65
CA TYR A 32 -3.04 -1.30 -15.32
C TYR A 32 -3.13 -0.20 -14.27
N ILE A 33 -3.79 -0.51 -13.15
CA ILE A 33 -3.88 0.34 -11.97
C ILE A 33 -3.27 -0.44 -10.81
N ARG A 34 -2.20 0.08 -10.24
CA ARG A 34 -1.61 -0.45 -9.01
C ARG A 34 -2.25 0.23 -7.81
N SER A 35 -3.07 -0.53 -7.09
CA SER A 35 -3.80 -0.06 -5.91
C SER A 35 -3.14 -0.46 -4.59
N LEU A 36 -1.83 -0.20 -4.45
CA LEU A 36 -1.03 -0.58 -3.28
C LEU A 36 -0.05 0.56 -2.96
N THR A 37 0.39 0.69 -1.71
CA THR A 37 1.40 1.70 -1.33
C THR A 37 2.68 1.58 -2.14
N GLU A 38 3.35 2.72 -2.33
CA GLU A 38 4.71 2.77 -2.87
C GLU A 38 5.67 1.96 -1.99
N PRO A 39 6.71 1.36 -2.57
CA PRO A 39 7.76 0.69 -1.82
C PRO A 39 8.38 1.61 -0.76
N PHE A 40 8.51 1.12 0.46
CA PHE A 40 9.19 1.80 1.56
C PHE A 40 10.30 0.95 2.18
N ASP A 41 10.53 -0.24 1.62
CA ASP A 41 11.64 -1.12 1.93
C ASP A 41 12.14 -1.84 0.67
N LEU A 42 13.32 -2.45 0.79
CA LEU A 42 13.99 -3.12 -0.33
C LEU A 42 13.20 -4.33 -0.85
N GLU A 43 12.50 -5.06 0.02
CA GLU A 43 11.71 -6.22 -0.41
C GLU A 43 10.57 -5.78 -1.34
N MET A 44 9.91 -4.67 -0.99
CA MET A 44 8.86 -4.08 -1.79
C MET A 44 9.37 -3.49 -3.11
N GLU A 45 10.57 -2.90 -3.13
CA GLU A 45 11.21 -2.40 -4.35
C GLU A 45 11.47 -3.54 -5.34
N LEU A 46 12.09 -4.63 -4.87
CA LEU A 46 12.37 -5.81 -5.69
C LEU A 46 11.09 -6.46 -6.22
N LYS A 47 10.05 -6.51 -5.39
CA LYS A 47 8.73 -7.02 -5.78
C LYS A 47 8.08 -6.13 -6.84
N GLU A 48 8.19 -4.82 -6.71
CA GLU A 48 7.71 -3.86 -7.71
C GLU A 48 8.38 -4.09 -9.07
N GLU A 49 9.70 -4.25 -9.08
CA GLU A 49 10.48 -4.54 -10.29
C GLU A 49 10.03 -5.86 -10.95
N GLN A 50 9.81 -6.92 -10.15
CA GLN A 50 9.28 -8.19 -10.66
C GLN A 50 7.92 -8.01 -11.35
N ILE A 51 7.01 -7.26 -10.74
CA ILE A 51 5.68 -6.99 -11.30
C ILE A 51 5.80 -6.20 -12.62
N LYS A 52 6.66 -5.16 -12.66
CA LYS A 52 6.95 -4.38 -13.88
C LYS A 52 7.43 -5.29 -15.01
N ASN A 53 8.38 -6.18 -14.72
CA ASN A 53 8.91 -7.14 -15.70
C ASN A 53 7.83 -8.07 -16.27
N TRP A 54 6.89 -8.54 -15.43
CA TRP A 54 5.74 -9.31 -15.91
C TRP A 54 4.87 -8.48 -16.86
N PHE A 55 4.49 -7.26 -16.48
CA PHE A 55 3.60 -6.45 -17.31
C PHE A 55 4.25 -5.96 -18.60
N GLU A 56 5.56 -5.70 -18.61
CA GLU A 56 6.31 -5.44 -19.84
C GLU A 56 6.29 -6.66 -20.77
N ARG A 57 6.55 -7.86 -20.23
CA ARG A 57 6.53 -9.12 -21.00
C ARG A 57 5.20 -9.38 -21.69
N PHE A 58 4.09 -9.00 -21.07
CA PHE A 58 2.74 -9.17 -21.62
C PHE A 58 2.23 -7.94 -22.38
N GLY A 59 3.05 -6.90 -22.57
CA GLY A 59 2.70 -5.71 -23.35
C GLY A 59 1.61 -4.84 -22.74
N ILE A 60 1.38 -4.95 -21.43
CA ILE A 60 0.41 -4.13 -20.69
C ILE A 60 1.01 -2.73 -20.45
N ILE A 61 2.25 -2.70 -19.97
CA ILE A 61 3.08 -1.51 -19.92
C ILE A 61 4.20 -1.63 -20.96
N GLY A 62 4.63 -0.51 -21.51
CA GLY A 62 5.85 -0.43 -22.33
C GLY A 62 7.03 -0.06 -21.44
N LYS A 63 8.26 -0.23 -21.97
CA LYS A 63 9.50 0.14 -21.27
C LYS A 63 9.51 1.58 -20.76
N ASP A 64 8.91 2.49 -21.53
CA ASP A 64 8.84 3.92 -21.20
C ASP A 64 7.48 4.34 -20.63
N ARG A 65 6.58 3.39 -20.38
CA ARG A 65 5.21 3.67 -19.93
C ARG A 65 5.05 3.29 -18.46
N GLU A 66 4.92 4.29 -17.62
CA GLU A 66 4.54 4.11 -16.22
C GLU A 66 3.13 3.52 -16.08
N TRP A 67 2.92 2.72 -15.04
CA TRP A 67 1.57 2.31 -14.65
C TRP A 67 0.83 3.43 -13.92
N ASN A 68 -0.49 3.28 -13.76
CA ASN A 68 -1.25 4.18 -12.92
C ASN A 68 -1.11 3.74 -11.46
N GLN A 69 -0.32 4.46 -10.68
CA GLN A 69 -0.13 4.22 -9.25
C GLN A 69 -1.18 5.04 -8.47
N VAL A 70 -2.04 4.36 -7.71
CA VAL A 70 -3.07 5.01 -6.88
C VAL A 70 -3.16 4.28 -5.55
N HIS A 71 -2.85 4.93 -4.45
CA HIS A 71 -2.96 4.33 -3.12
C HIS A 71 -3.81 5.20 -2.21
N VAL A 72 -4.80 4.58 -1.58
CA VAL A 72 -5.53 5.19 -0.46
C VAL A 72 -5.12 4.41 0.78
N SER A 73 -4.40 5.08 1.68
CA SER A 73 -3.96 4.50 2.95
C SER A 73 -5.15 4.02 3.78
N GLY A 74 -5.03 2.83 4.35
CA GLY A 74 -5.97 2.35 5.38
C GLY A 74 -5.75 3.03 6.74
N HIS A 75 -4.64 3.75 6.91
CA HIS A 75 -4.29 4.50 8.12
C HIS A 75 -4.55 5.99 7.94
N GLY A 76 -4.95 6.64 9.03
CA GLY A 76 -5.15 8.08 9.04
C GLY A 76 -3.82 8.83 8.93
N ASP A 77 -3.84 9.98 8.25
CA ASP A 77 -2.69 10.86 8.18
C ASP A 77 -2.43 11.56 9.53
N GLY A 78 -1.35 12.34 9.61
CA GLY A 78 -0.99 13.02 10.86
C GLY A 78 -2.04 14.03 11.35
N THR A 79 -2.80 14.65 10.46
CA THR A 79 -3.88 15.58 10.82
C THR A 79 -5.06 14.82 11.42
N GLN A 80 -5.44 13.70 10.80
CA GLN A 80 -6.50 12.82 11.27
C GLN A 80 -6.14 12.18 12.61
N ILE A 81 -4.91 11.68 12.76
CA ILE A 81 -4.42 11.13 14.04
C ILE A 81 -4.42 12.20 15.13
N LYS A 82 -3.91 13.41 14.84
CA LYS A 82 -3.94 14.51 15.81
C LYS A 82 -5.36 14.85 16.24
N HIS A 83 -6.31 14.89 15.30
CA HIS A 83 -7.71 15.15 15.61
C HIS A 83 -8.29 14.13 16.62
N VAL A 84 -7.97 12.85 16.44
CA VAL A 84 -8.35 11.79 17.39
C VAL A 84 -7.70 12.02 18.76
N ILE A 85 -6.41 12.33 18.81
CA ILE A 85 -5.68 12.60 20.07
C ILE A 85 -6.30 13.78 20.82
N ASP A 86 -6.53 14.90 20.15
CA ASP A 86 -7.10 16.11 20.74
C ASP A 86 -8.54 15.86 21.23
N GLY A 87 -9.34 15.13 20.45
CA GLY A 87 -10.74 14.83 20.75
C GLY A 87 -10.92 13.85 21.91
N ALA A 88 -10.02 12.87 22.04
CA ALA A 88 -10.07 11.87 23.10
C ALA A 88 -9.76 12.45 24.49
N LYS A 89 -8.98 13.54 24.57
CA LYS A 89 -8.53 14.18 25.83
C LYS A 89 -7.96 13.17 26.82
N ALA A 90 -7.18 12.21 26.31
CA ALA A 90 -6.57 11.17 27.13
C ALA A 90 -5.60 11.78 28.16
N LYS A 91 -5.45 11.16 29.32
CA LYS A 91 -4.42 11.56 30.32
C LYS A 91 -3.01 11.10 29.92
N LYS A 92 -2.93 10.09 29.07
CA LYS A 92 -1.72 9.41 28.62
C LYS A 92 -1.95 8.87 27.21
N LEU A 93 -0.92 8.91 26.37
CA LEU A 93 -0.92 8.38 25.02
C LEU A 93 0.13 7.26 24.93
N ILE A 94 -0.27 6.09 24.43
CA ILE A 94 0.63 4.96 24.14
C ILE A 94 0.50 4.67 22.65
N PRO A 95 1.39 5.20 21.80
CA PRO A 95 1.38 4.90 20.37
C PRO A 95 1.73 3.43 20.14
N ILE A 96 0.98 2.77 19.28
CA ILE A 96 1.23 1.41 18.81
C ILE A 96 1.12 1.36 17.29
N HIS A 97 1.56 0.27 16.67
CA HIS A 97 1.52 0.10 15.21
C HIS A 97 2.26 1.22 14.45
N THR A 98 3.41 1.64 14.99
CA THR A 98 4.32 2.62 14.41
C THR A 98 5.77 2.23 14.74
N GLN A 99 6.71 2.57 13.87
CA GLN A 99 8.15 2.46 14.14
C GLN A 99 8.73 3.73 14.78
N HIS A 100 7.95 4.82 14.84
CA HIS A 100 8.37 6.15 15.29
C HIS A 100 7.39 6.69 16.35
N ASP A 101 7.32 6.01 17.49
CA ASP A 101 6.39 6.38 18.56
C ASP A 101 6.73 7.75 19.17
N GLU A 102 8.00 8.15 19.15
CA GLU A 102 8.52 9.44 19.60
C GLU A 102 7.86 10.62 18.89
N TYR A 103 7.42 10.44 17.65
CA TYR A 103 6.77 11.47 16.85
C TYR A 103 5.51 12.02 17.53
N HIS A 104 4.82 11.22 18.34
CA HIS A 104 3.58 11.58 19.01
C HIS A 104 3.79 12.53 20.20
N LYS A 105 5.03 12.68 20.69
CA LYS A 105 5.39 13.63 21.78
C LYS A 105 5.09 15.08 21.41
N LYS A 106 5.03 15.40 20.11
CA LYS A 106 4.64 16.74 19.64
C LYS A 106 3.13 17.02 19.77
N TRP A 107 2.31 15.99 19.96
CA TRP A 107 0.85 16.11 20.02
C TRP A 107 0.28 15.83 21.40
N HIS A 108 1.00 15.09 22.26
CA HIS A 108 0.56 14.81 23.61
C HIS A 108 1.75 14.94 24.58
N PRO A 109 1.60 15.62 25.74
CA PRO A 109 2.72 15.83 26.66
C PRO A 109 3.11 14.57 27.45
N ASN A 110 2.18 13.62 27.62
CA ASN A 110 2.41 12.37 28.35
C ASN A 110 2.33 11.17 27.40
N VAL A 111 3.44 10.90 26.71
CA VAL A 111 3.57 9.77 25.77
C VAL A 111 4.45 8.71 26.38
N THR A 112 4.03 7.45 26.33
CA THR A 112 4.82 6.31 26.78
C THR A 112 5.06 5.34 25.62
N SER A 113 6.34 5.11 25.33
CA SER A 113 6.80 4.07 24.40
C SER A 113 6.68 2.69 25.06
N VAL A 114 6.32 1.68 24.27
CA VAL A 114 6.22 0.29 24.74
C VAL A 114 6.92 -0.64 23.77
N ASN A 115 7.45 -1.74 24.30
CA ASN A 115 8.10 -2.77 23.49
C ASN A 115 7.08 -3.82 23.05
N GLN A 116 7.33 -4.44 21.89
CA GLN A 116 6.60 -5.63 21.46
C GLN A 116 6.72 -6.71 22.56
N HIS A 117 5.58 -7.31 22.94
CA HIS A 117 5.47 -8.27 24.05
C HIS A 117 5.78 -7.72 25.46
N GLY A 118 5.97 -6.41 25.61
CA GLY A 118 6.12 -5.78 26.91
C GLY A 118 4.82 -5.77 27.73
N VAL A 119 4.95 -5.77 29.05
CA VAL A 119 3.83 -5.53 29.98
C VAL A 119 3.89 -4.09 30.45
N TYR A 120 2.77 -3.38 30.32
CA TYR A 120 2.61 -2.04 30.86
C TYR A 120 1.59 -2.04 31.99
N GLN A 121 1.96 -1.47 33.13
CA GLN A 121 1.07 -1.28 34.28
C GLN A 121 0.65 0.19 34.34
N LEU A 122 -0.66 0.42 34.46
CA LEU A 122 -1.28 1.74 34.44
C LEU A 122 -1.16 2.48 35.77
#